data_AF-X0XR91-F1
#
_entry.id   AF-X0XR91-F1
#
_cell.length_a   1.000
_cell.length_b   1.000
_cell.length_c   1.000
_cell.angle_alpha   90.00
_cell.angle_beta   90.00
_cell.angle_gamma   90.00
#
_symmetry.space_group_name_H-M   'P 1'
#
loop_
_entity.id
_entity.type
_entity.pdbx_description
1 polymer ?
#
loop_
_entity_poly.entity_id
_entity_poly.type
_entity_poly.pdbx_seq_one_letter_code
_entity_poly.pdbx_strand_id
1 'polypeptide(L)'
;QQLRAQFHFDMGKACQLKARASLESSITNINKDKVMRLQQKANFYYLKSEEIWSEMISSLSELSNEEKSSIEQNISIVKDMLKEKNLDLLDYEEIKRIQDPEPIIIIPENLAPFVPKSTIYLTKFVPKDLNIKRFKSFQKKKLEQKIPYSKRERLMDKKAGIVRTINELKLLKENKEIDIEKFAELLEKYNTKLNMIDTAIEKLAHLTK
;
A
#
# COMPACT_ATOMS: atom_id res chain seq x y z
N GLN A 1 11.33 -27.17 11.21
CA GLN A 1 9.98 -27.72 10.93
C GLN A 1 8.88 -26.68 11.15
N GLN A 2 8.89 -25.93 12.27
CA GLN A 2 7.87 -24.91 12.56
C GLN A 2 7.69 -23.85 11.46
N LEU A 3 8.79 -23.27 10.96
CA LEU A 3 8.77 -22.31 9.85
C LEU A 3 8.15 -22.90 8.57
N ARG A 4 8.35 -24.20 8.32
CA ARG A 4 7.80 -24.90 7.16
C ARG A 4 6.29 -25.10 7.32
N ALA A 5 5.83 -25.51 8.50
CA ALA A 5 4.41 -25.61 8.80
C ALA A 5 3.71 -24.25 8.69
N GLN A 6 4.33 -23.20 9.24
CA GLN A 6 3.83 -21.83 9.14
C GLN A 6 3.74 -21.36 7.68
N PHE A 7 4.78 -21.64 6.88
CA PHE A 7 4.75 -21.32 5.44
C PHE A 7 3.55 -21.98 4.74
N HIS A 8 3.30 -23.27 4.99
CA HIS A 8 2.14 -23.95 4.40
C HIS A 8 0.82 -23.33 4.89
N PHE A 9 0.71 -23.01 6.18
CA PHE A 9 -0.46 -22.33 6.71
C PHE A 9 -0.72 -20.97 6.03
N ASP A 10 0.31 -20.14 5.90
CA ASP A 10 0.22 -18.82 5.27
C ASP A 10 -0.18 -18.92 3.79
N MET A 11 0.36 -19.92 3.07
CA MET A 11 -0.02 -20.21 1.69
C MET A 11 -1.49 -20.66 1.57
N GLY A 12 -1.95 -21.52 2.48
CA GLY A 12 -3.35 -21.89 2.59
C GLY A 12 -4.26 -20.68 2.82
N LYS A 13 -3.83 -19.78 3.72
CA LYS A 13 -4.55 -18.55 4.02
C LYS A 13 -4.62 -17.61 2.82
N ALA A 14 -3.51 -17.43 2.10
CA ALA A 14 -3.47 -16.62 0.89
C ALA A 14 -4.42 -17.18 -0.18
N CYS A 15 -4.47 -18.50 -0.36
CA CYS A 15 -5.39 -19.15 -1.30
C CYS A 15 -6.86 -18.90 -0.90
N GLN A 16 -7.19 -19.07 0.39
CA GLN A 16 -8.53 -18.81 0.93
C GLN A 16 -8.95 -17.35 0.72
N LEU A 17 -8.08 -16.39 1.03
CA LEU A 17 -8.36 -14.96 0.88
C LEU A 17 -8.52 -14.57 -0.59
N LYS A 18 -7.69 -15.10 -1.50
CA LYS A 18 -7.82 -14.86 -2.95
C LYS A 18 -9.13 -15.44 -3.51
N ALA A 19 -9.55 -16.60 -3.03
CA ALA A 19 -10.84 -17.19 -3.38
C ALA A 19 -12.01 -16.30 -2.91
N ARG A 20 -11.96 -15.83 -1.66
CA ARG A 20 -12.96 -14.91 -1.10
C ARG A 20 -13.03 -13.58 -1.85
N ALA A 21 -11.89 -12.96 -2.12
CA ALA A 21 -11.81 -11.72 -2.90
C ALA A 21 -12.35 -11.91 -4.33
N SER A 22 -12.15 -13.08 -4.93
CA SER A 22 -12.68 -13.41 -6.25
C SER A 22 -14.21 -13.59 -6.25
N LEU A 23 -14.82 -13.97 -5.13
CA LEU A 23 -16.27 -14.01 -4.95
C LEU A 23 -16.86 -12.62 -4.71
N GLU A 24 -16.17 -11.78 -3.94
CA GLU A 24 -16.62 -10.44 -3.56
C GLU A 24 -16.38 -9.38 -4.66
N SER A 25 -15.52 -9.65 -5.64
CA SER A 25 -15.25 -8.74 -6.77
C SER A 25 -16.44 -8.68 -7.74
N SER A 26 -17.21 -7.59 -7.65
CA SER A 26 -18.40 -7.30 -8.47
C SER A 26 -18.13 -6.90 -9.92
N ILE A 27 -16.87 -6.94 -10.37
CA ILE A 27 -16.41 -6.30 -11.61
C ILE A 27 -16.39 -7.26 -12.81
N THR A 28 -16.32 -8.57 -12.57
CA THR A 28 -16.25 -9.60 -13.63
C THR A 28 -17.13 -10.79 -13.27
N ASN A 29 -17.67 -11.50 -14.28
CA ASN A 29 -18.38 -12.77 -14.06
C ASN A 29 -17.53 -13.71 -13.20
N ILE A 30 -18.09 -14.13 -12.06
CA ILE A 30 -17.41 -14.97 -11.08
C ILE A 30 -17.05 -16.30 -11.75
N ASN A 31 -15.76 -16.57 -11.91
CA ASN A 31 -15.28 -17.87 -12.36
C ASN A 31 -15.31 -18.85 -11.17
N LYS A 32 -16.45 -19.55 -11.02
CA LYS A 32 -16.71 -20.48 -9.90
C LYS A 32 -15.67 -21.61 -9.85
N ASP A 33 -15.23 -22.13 -11.00
CA ASP A 33 -14.22 -23.20 -11.06
C ASP A 33 -12.87 -22.74 -10.53
N LYS A 34 -12.46 -21.51 -10.84
CA LYS A 34 -11.23 -20.92 -10.33
C LYS A 34 -11.29 -20.72 -8.81
N VAL A 35 -12.44 -20.27 -8.30
CA VAL A 35 -12.67 -20.13 -6.85
C VAL A 35 -12.59 -21.49 -6.17
N MET A 36 -13.28 -22.49 -6.70
CA MET A 36 -13.27 -23.85 -6.18
C MET A 36 -11.85 -24.43 -6.13
N ARG A 37 -11.09 -24.32 -7.22
CA ARG A 37 -9.68 -24.77 -7.28
C ARG A 37 -8.79 -24.07 -6.26
N LEU A 38 -8.97 -22.76 -6.04
CA LEU A 38 -8.24 -22.03 -5.00
C LEU A 38 -8.62 -22.50 -3.59
N GLN A 39 -9.88 -22.84 -3.35
CA GLN A 39 -10.32 -23.39 -2.07
C GLN A 39 -9.78 -24.81 -1.83
N GLN A 40 -9.76 -25.66 -2.86
CA GLN A 40 -9.13 -26.99 -2.80
C GLN A 40 -7.63 -26.89 -2.53
N LYS A 41 -6.95 -25.94 -3.19
CA LYS A 41 -5.53 -25.66 -2.94
C LYS A 41 -5.27 -25.16 -1.51
N ALA A 42 -6.17 -24.33 -0.97
CA ALA A 42 -6.09 -23.91 0.42
C ALA A 42 -6.16 -25.11 1.38
N ASN A 43 -7.11 -26.04 1.15
CA ASN A 43 -7.25 -27.25 1.96
C ASN A 43 -5.99 -28.13 1.92
N PHE A 44 -5.39 -28.30 0.74
CA PHE A 44 -4.12 -29.04 0.59
C PHE A 44 -3.02 -28.44 1.50
N TYR A 45 -2.85 -27.13 1.47
CA TYR A 45 -1.83 -26.45 2.28
C TYR A 45 -2.12 -26.54 3.78
N TYR A 46 -3.38 -26.42 4.18
CA TYR A 46 -3.80 -26.59 5.56
C TYR A 46 -3.51 -28.01 6.09
N LEU A 47 -3.86 -29.05 5.32
CA LEU A 47 -3.54 -30.42 5.68
C LEU A 47 -2.02 -30.64 5.81
N LYS A 48 -1.22 -30.06 4.91
CA LYS A 48 0.25 -30.12 5.02
C LYS A 48 0.77 -29.42 6.27
N SER A 49 0.18 -28.30 6.66
CA SER A 49 0.57 -27.62 7.91
C SER A 49 0.19 -28.44 9.14
N GLU A 50 -0.99 -29.05 9.17
CA GLU A 50 -1.45 -29.92 10.24
C GLU A 50 -0.57 -31.17 10.36
N GLU A 51 -0.23 -31.80 9.25
CA GLU A 51 0.65 -32.97 9.20
C GLU A 51 2.01 -32.66 9.84
N ILE A 52 2.67 -31.57 9.42
CA ILE A 52 3.99 -31.19 9.94
C ILE A 52 3.91 -30.82 11.43
N TRP A 53 2.88 -30.07 11.86
CA TRP A 53 2.70 -29.75 13.28
C TRP A 53 2.42 -30.99 14.13
N SER A 54 1.64 -31.94 13.61
CA SER A 54 1.36 -33.20 14.28
C SER A 54 2.62 -34.08 14.38
N GLU A 55 3.41 -34.14 13.31
CA GLU A 55 4.72 -34.79 13.30
C GLU A 55 5.68 -34.15 14.29
N MET A 56 5.68 -32.82 14.43
CA MET A 56 6.53 -32.15 15.40
C MET A 56 6.22 -32.59 16.84
N ILE A 57 4.94 -32.70 17.20
CA ILE A 57 4.53 -33.17 18.55
C ILE A 57 4.95 -34.62 18.78
N SER A 58 4.81 -35.49 17.77
CA SER A 58 5.08 -36.92 17.91
C SER A 58 6.56 -37.28 17.82
N SER A 59 7.36 -36.52 17.07
CA SER A 59 8.77 -36.84 16.79
C SER A 59 9.78 -36.08 17.64
N LEU A 60 9.43 -34.90 18.19
CA LEU A 60 10.36 -34.08 18.95
C LEU A 60 10.13 -34.26 20.46
N SER A 61 11.05 -34.99 21.10
CA SER A 61 11.02 -35.25 22.55
C SER A 61 11.34 -34.01 23.41
N GLU A 62 11.99 -33.00 22.85
CA GLU A 62 12.53 -31.83 23.57
C GLU A 62 11.66 -30.56 23.48
N LEU A 63 10.40 -30.65 23.07
CA LEU A 63 9.50 -29.50 23.07
C LEU A 63 9.07 -29.13 24.50
N SER A 64 9.21 -27.85 24.85
CA SER A 64 8.67 -27.32 26.10
C SER A 64 7.14 -27.44 26.15
N ASN A 65 6.56 -27.39 27.34
CA ASN A 65 5.11 -27.43 27.52
C ASN A 65 4.41 -26.25 26.83
N GLU A 66 5.07 -25.08 26.80
CA GLU A 66 4.56 -23.88 26.12
C GLU A 66 4.55 -24.05 24.59
N GLU A 67 5.63 -24.60 24.01
CA GLU A 67 5.70 -24.87 22.57
C GLU A 67 4.69 -25.93 22.14
N LYS A 68 4.51 -27.00 22.93
CA LYS A 68 3.48 -28.02 22.66
C LYS A 68 2.09 -27.41 22.66
N SER A 69 1.75 -26.63 23.70
CA SER A 69 0.46 -25.93 23.78
C SER A 69 0.25 -24.99 22.58
N SER A 70 1.29 -24.27 22.16
CA SER A 70 1.21 -23.41 20.96
C SER A 70 0.97 -24.21 19.67
N ILE A 71 1.66 -25.34 19.48
CA ILE A 71 1.47 -26.19 18.30
C ILE A 71 0.07 -26.83 18.31
N GLU A 72 -0.41 -27.28 19.46
CA GLU A 72 -1.77 -27.84 19.61
C GLU A 72 -2.85 -26.80 19.29
N GLN A 73 -2.68 -25.55 19.73
CA GLN A 73 -3.56 -24.44 19.36
C GLN A 73 -3.56 -24.22 17.84
N ASN A 74 -2.39 -24.22 17.20
CA ASN A 74 -2.29 -24.09 15.74
C ASN A 74 -3.01 -25.23 15.01
N ILE A 75 -2.85 -26.47 15.47
CA ILE A 75 -3.58 -27.63 14.93
C ILE A 75 -5.08 -27.46 15.10
N SER A 76 -5.55 -27.00 16.27
CA SER A 76 -6.98 -26.73 16.50
C SER A 76 -7.52 -25.70 15.52
N ILE A 77 -6.79 -24.60 15.30
CA ILE A 77 -7.17 -23.56 14.35
C ILE A 77 -7.29 -24.13 12.94
N VAL A 78 -6.32 -24.94 12.49
CA VAL A 78 -6.38 -25.56 11.16
C VAL A 78 -7.59 -26.49 11.04
N LYS A 79 -7.84 -27.33 12.05
CA LYS A 79 -9.00 -28.23 12.07
C LYS A 79 -10.30 -27.46 11.95
N ASP A 80 -10.44 -26.34 12.64
CA ASP A 80 -11.62 -25.50 12.53
C ASP A 80 -11.75 -24.87 11.14
N MET A 81 -10.65 -24.45 10.52
CA MET A 81 -10.66 -23.96 9.13
C MET A 81 -11.00 -25.05 8.09
N LEU A 82 -10.69 -26.31 8.37
CA LEU A 82 -11.02 -27.46 7.51
C LEU A 82 -12.48 -27.91 7.67
N LYS A 83 -13.05 -27.84 8.89
CA LYS A 83 -14.45 -28.21 9.17
C LYS A 83 -15.47 -27.43 8.33
N GLU A 84 -15.14 -26.21 7.92
CA GLU A 84 -16.04 -25.35 7.15
C GLU A 84 -16.24 -25.79 5.68
N LYS A 85 -15.51 -26.81 5.18
CA LYS A 85 -15.44 -27.09 3.74
C LYS A 85 -15.47 -28.59 3.39
N ASN A 86 -16.64 -29.06 2.97
CA ASN A 86 -16.76 -30.32 2.20
C ASN A 86 -16.27 -30.07 0.76
N LEU A 87 -14.95 -30.15 0.56
CA LEU A 87 -14.33 -30.04 -0.76
C LEU A 87 -13.49 -31.29 -1.03
N ASP A 88 -13.60 -31.81 -2.24
CA ASP A 88 -12.79 -32.92 -2.70
C ASP A 88 -11.32 -32.54 -2.70
N LEU A 89 -10.49 -33.43 -2.17
CA LEU A 89 -9.05 -33.31 -2.18
C LEU A 89 -8.52 -33.59 -3.58
N LEU A 90 -7.76 -32.65 -4.13
CA LEU A 90 -7.06 -32.82 -5.40
C LEU A 90 -5.73 -33.53 -5.17
N ASP A 91 -5.29 -34.28 -6.18
CA ASP A 91 -3.96 -34.90 -6.17
C ASP A 91 -2.85 -33.84 -6.34
N TYR A 92 -1.64 -34.18 -5.91
CA TYR A 92 -0.49 -33.27 -5.93
C TYR A 92 -0.19 -32.71 -7.33
N GLU A 93 -0.33 -33.53 -8.37
CA GLU A 93 -0.12 -33.10 -9.76
C GLU A 93 -1.15 -32.05 -10.21
N GLU A 94 -2.38 -32.15 -9.72
CA GLU A 94 -3.44 -31.17 -10.00
C GLU A 94 -3.21 -29.87 -9.22
N ILE A 95 -2.80 -29.99 -7.95
CA ILE A 95 -2.44 -28.87 -7.08
C ILE A 95 -1.31 -28.04 -7.68
N LYS A 96 -0.29 -28.71 -8.24
CA LYS A 96 0.88 -28.05 -8.87
C LYS A 96 0.50 -27.23 -10.11
N ARG A 97 -0.57 -27.60 -10.83
CA ARG A 97 -1.06 -26.86 -11.99
C ARG A 97 -1.80 -25.57 -11.61
N ILE A 98 -2.28 -25.45 -10.37
CA ILE A 98 -2.95 -24.25 -9.89
C ILE A 98 -1.89 -23.23 -9.48
N GLN A 99 -1.92 -22.03 -10.06
CA GLN A 99 -0.98 -20.98 -9.70
C GLN A 99 -1.22 -20.47 -8.26
N ASP A 100 -0.14 -20.32 -7.50
CA ASP A 100 -0.19 -19.72 -6.19
C ASP A 100 -0.63 -18.25 -6.21
N PRO A 101 -1.24 -17.76 -5.11
CA PRO A 101 -1.42 -16.34 -4.90
C PRO A 101 -0.07 -15.63 -4.91
N GLU A 102 0.09 -14.66 -5.80
CA GLU A 102 1.25 -13.78 -5.78
C GLU A 102 1.15 -12.85 -4.56
N PRO A 103 2.28 -12.50 -3.92
CA PRO A 103 2.28 -11.59 -2.80
C PRO A 103 1.75 -10.22 -3.23
N ILE A 104 0.73 -9.73 -2.52
CA ILE A 104 0.18 -8.40 -2.75
C ILE A 104 0.91 -7.42 -1.85
N ILE A 105 1.70 -6.52 -2.44
CA ILE A 105 2.32 -5.42 -1.72
C ILE A 105 1.42 -4.19 -1.88
N ILE A 106 0.74 -3.81 -0.79
CA ILE A 106 -0.07 -2.58 -0.76
C ILE A 106 0.83 -1.45 -0.29
N ILE A 107 1.03 -0.48 -1.16
CA ILE A 107 1.82 0.72 -0.84
C ILE A 107 0.85 1.88 -0.67
N PRO A 108 0.73 2.46 0.54
CA PRO A 108 -0.07 3.66 0.77
C PRO A 108 0.34 4.79 -0.17
N GLU A 109 -0.63 5.60 -0.63
CA GLU A 109 -0.37 6.68 -1.61
C GLU A 109 0.70 7.67 -1.13
N ASN A 110 0.75 7.95 0.18
CA ASN A 110 1.76 8.80 0.80
C ASN A 110 3.17 8.17 0.83
N LEU A 111 3.27 6.85 0.76
CA LEU A 111 4.53 6.10 0.74
C LEU A 111 4.99 5.73 -0.68
N ALA A 112 4.09 5.77 -1.66
CA ALA A 112 4.40 5.46 -3.06
C ALA A 112 5.60 6.25 -3.65
N PRO A 113 5.81 7.55 -3.35
CA PRO A 113 6.98 8.29 -3.84
C PRO A 113 8.31 7.83 -3.24
N PHE A 114 8.30 7.14 -2.10
CA PHE A 114 9.49 6.68 -1.38
C PHE A 114 9.93 5.27 -1.79
N VAL A 115 9.15 4.60 -2.64
CA VAL A 115 9.51 3.28 -3.16
C VAL A 115 10.69 3.45 -4.12
N PRO A 116 11.83 2.77 -3.89
CA PRO A 116 12.98 2.87 -4.77
C PRO A 116 12.59 2.54 -6.22
N LYS A 117 12.98 3.39 -7.17
CA LYS A 117 12.72 3.14 -8.61
C LYS A 117 13.38 1.84 -9.12
N SER A 118 14.35 1.31 -8.38
CA SER A 118 15.01 0.02 -8.61
C SER A 118 14.20 -1.18 -8.11
N THR A 119 13.03 -0.98 -7.50
CA THR A 119 12.18 -2.07 -7.02
C THR A 119 11.64 -2.84 -8.23
N ILE A 120 12.14 -4.06 -8.42
CA ILE A 120 11.65 -4.98 -9.46
C ILE A 120 10.45 -5.72 -8.88
N TYR A 121 9.26 -5.36 -9.35
CA TYR A 121 8.05 -6.12 -9.04
C TYR A 121 8.08 -7.44 -9.81
N LEU A 122 7.98 -8.57 -9.10
CA LEU A 122 7.91 -9.91 -9.69
C LEU A 122 6.68 -10.08 -10.61
N THR A 123 5.64 -9.28 -10.36
CA THR A 123 4.43 -9.23 -11.17
C THR A 123 4.53 -8.08 -12.17
N LYS A 124 4.53 -8.43 -13.46
CA LYS A 124 4.23 -7.45 -14.51
C LYS A 124 2.73 -7.16 -14.43
N PHE A 125 2.30 -6.29 -13.52
CA PHE A 125 0.94 -5.78 -13.53
C PHE A 125 0.65 -5.24 -14.94
N VAL A 126 -0.26 -5.90 -15.66
CA VAL A 126 -0.69 -5.39 -16.95
C VAL A 126 -1.41 -4.08 -16.65
N PRO A 127 -0.99 -2.94 -17.21
CA PRO A 127 -1.59 -1.62 -16.91
C PRO A 127 -3.10 -1.52 -17.18
N LYS A 128 -3.71 -2.57 -17.76
CA LYS A 128 -5.16 -2.71 -17.94
C LYS A 128 -5.91 -2.88 -16.60
N ASP A 129 -5.27 -3.44 -15.56
CA ASP A 129 -5.89 -3.63 -14.23
C ASP A 129 -5.82 -2.37 -13.36
N LEU A 130 -4.84 -1.50 -13.62
CA LEU A 130 -4.90 -0.10 -13.21
C LEU A 130 -5.91 0.59 -14.12
N ASN A 131 -7.17 0.65 -13.71
CA ASN A 131 -8.20 1.35 -14.47
C ASN A 131 -7.83 2.85 -14.56
N ILE A 132 -7.06 3.23 -15.58
CA ILE A 132 -6.50 4.57 -15.81
C ILE A 132 -7.62 5.61 -15.81
N LYS A 133 -8.82 5.25 -16.28
CA LYS A 133 -10.00 6.12 -16.22
C LYS A 133 -10.42 6.40 -14.77
N ARG A 134 -10.42 5.38 -13.91
CA ARG A 134 -10.71 5.52 -12.48
C ARG A 134 -9.65 6.36 -11.77
N PHE A 135 -8.37 6.12 -12.04
CA PHE A 135 -7.28 6.94 -11.49
C PHE A 135 -7.39 8.41 -11.92
N LYS A 136 -7.62 8.67 -13.22
CA LYS A 136 -7.86 10.03 -13.73
C LYS A 136 -9.11 10.66 -13.10
N SER A 137 -10.19 9.91 -12.92
CA SER A 137 -11.41 10.40 -12.27
C SER A 137 -11.20 10.74 -10.79
N PHE A 138 -10.37 9.96 -10.08
CA PHE A 138 -10.01 10.21 -8.69
C PHE A 138 -9.11 11.44 -8.55
N GLN A 139 -8.07 11.57 -9.40
CA GLN A 139 -7.27 12.79 -9.44
C GLN A 139 -8.13 14.03 -9.74
N LYS A 140 -9.08 13.90 -10.68
CA LYS A 140 -10.01 14.98 -11.02
C LYS A 140 -10.93 15.35 -9.85
N LYS A 141 -11.51 14.35 -9.17
CA LYS A 141 -12.30 14.56 -7.94
C LYS A 141 -11.47 15.16 -6.80
N LYS A 142 -10.22 14.76 -6.62
CA LYS A 142 -9.29 15.32 -5.62
C LYS A 142 -8.88 16.77 -5.95
N LEU A 143 -8.84 17.13 -7.24
CA LEU A 143 -8.68 18.50 -7.71
C LEU A 143 -9.96 19.34 -7.56
N GLU A 144 -11.14 18.73 -7.78
CA GLU A 144 -12.46 19.36 -7.62
C GLU A 144 -12.84 19.53 -6.13
N GLN A 145 -12.39 18.64 -5.25
CA GLN A 145 -12.59 18.72 -3.78
C GLN A 145 -11.61 19.66 -3.08
N LYS A 146 -10.51 20.06 -3.72
CA LYS A 146 -9.75 21.21 -3.21
C LYS A 146 -10.64 22.43 -3.35
N ILE A 147 -11.08 22.99 -2.22
CA ILE A 147 -11.79 24.27 -2.14
C ILE A 147 -11.20 25.19 -3.22
N PRO A 148 -11.98 25.68 -4.19
CA PRO A 148 -11.45 26.47 -5.28
C PRO A 148 -10.96 27.79 -4.70
N TYR A 149 -9.70 27.81 -4.24
CA TYR A 149 -9.08 29.02 -3.75
C TYR A 149 -9.25 30.07 -4.83
N SER A 150 -9.88 31.18 -4.47
CA SER A 150 -10.01 32.30 -5.37
C SER A 150 -8.61 32.72 -5.83
N LYS A 151 -8.49 33.30 -7.03
CA LYS A 151 -7.20 33.78 -7.55
C LYS A 151 -6.50 34.70 -6.53
N ARG A 152 -7.27 35.43 -5.72
CA ARG A 152 -6.82 36.26 -4.60
C ARG A 152 -6.25 35.44 -3.45
N GLU A 153 -6.95 34.42 -2.96
CA GLU A 153 -6.46 33.55 -1.88
C GLU A 153 -5.16 32.82 -2.27
N ARG A 154 -5.07 32.33 -3.52
CA ARG A 154 -3.83 31.72 -4.02
C ARG A 154 -2.64 32.68 -4.03
N LEU A 155 -2.90 33.97 -4.28
CA LEU A 155 -1.86 35.00 -4.25
C LEU A 155 -1.49 35.36 -2.80
N MET A 156 -2.44 35.38 -1.87
CA MET A 156 -2.20 35.59 -0.44
C MET A 156 -1.34 34.45 0.16
N ASP A 157 -1.61 33.19 -0.19
CA ASP A 157 -0.80 32.06 0.25
C ASP A 157 0.63 32.13 -0.30
N LYS A 158 0.78 32.50 -1.58
CA LYS A 158 2.09 32.71 -2.20
C LYS A 158 2.85 33.87 -1.54
N LYS A 159 2.17 34.96 -1.20
CA LYS A 159 2.72 36.09 -0.44
C LYS A 159 3.26 35.60 0.90
N ALA A 160 2.46 34.86 1.66
CA ALA A 160 2.86 34.32 2.97
C ALA A 160 4.05 33.35 2.87
N GLY A 161 4.12 32.55 1.80
CA GLY A 161 5.28 31.70 1.51
C GLY A 161 6.56 32.51 1.28
N ILE A 162 6.50 33.54 0.44
CA ILE A 162 7.67 34.39 0.13
C ILE A 162 8.13 35.18 1.35
N VAL A 163 7.21 35.69 2.17
CA VAL A 163 7.55 36.40 3.43
C VAL A 163 8.29 35.46 4.39
N ARG A 164 7.86 34.21 4.53
CA ARG A 164 8.57 33.21 5.35
C ARG A 164 9.99 32.96 4.84
N THR A 165 10.16 32.77 3.52
CA THR A 165 11.48 32.59 2.92
C THR A 165 12.39 33.81 3.12
N ILE A 166 11.85 35.04 3.05
CA ILE A 166 12.62 36.26 3.35
C ILE A 166 13.09 36.29 4.81
N ASN A 167 12.23 35.89 5.75
CA ASN A 167 12.59 35.84 7.16
C ASN A 167 13.65 34.76 7.45
N GLU A 168 13.54 33.59 6.83
CA GLU A 168 14.56 32.55 6.89
C GLU A 168 15.90 33.01 6.32
N LEU A 169 15.89 33.69 5.17
CA LEU A 169 17.12 34.26 4.59
C LEU A 169 17.80 35.26 5.53
N LYS A 170 17.03 36.08 6.25
CA LYS A 170 17.56 37.02 7.24
C LYS A 170 18.20 36.29 8.42
N LEU A 171 17.55 35.24 8.94
CA LEU A 171 18.11 34.37 9.98
C LEU A 171 19.41 33.70 9.53
N LEU A 172 19.46 33.18 8.30
CA LEU A 172 20.68 32.57 7.74
C LEU A 172 21.83 33.56 7.63
N LYS A 173 21.53 34.83 7.31
CA LYS A 173 22.52 35.92 7.32
C LYS A 173 23.02 36.21 8.74
N GLU A 174 22.11 36.32 9.71
CA GLU A 174 22.45 36.56 11.12
C GLU A 174 23.36 35.46 11.68
N ASN A 175 23.10 34.20 11.30
CA ASN A 175 23.91 33.05 11.68
C ASN A 175 25.23 32.90 10.87
N LYS A 176 25.49 33.78 9.90
CA LYS A 176 26.63 33.70 8.96
C LYS A 176 26.68 32.38 8.15
N GLU A 177 25.53 31.75 7.92
CA GLU A 177 25.39 30.51 7.15
C GLU A 177 25.28 30.76 5.63
N ILE A 178 25.16 32.04 5.23
CA ILE A 178 25.08 32.46 3.85
C ILE A 178 26.04 33.62 3.56
N ASP A 179 26.63 33.60 2.37
CA ASP A 179 27.48 34.68 1.86
C ASP A 179 26.65 35.96 1.58
N ILE A 180 27.26 37.12 1.80
CA ILE A 180 26.61 38.44 1.72
C ILE A 180 26.14 38.71 0.29
N GLU A 181 26.93 38.34 -0.71
CA GLU A 181 26.60 38.52 -2.13
C GLU A 181 25.39 37.65 -2.54
N LYS A 182 25.42 36.36 -2.16
CA LYS A 182 24.31 35.42 -2.42
C LYS A 182 23.04 35.82 -1.68
N PHE A 183 23.18 36.33 -0.45
CA PHE A 183 22.04 36.85 0.30
C PHE A 183 21.40 38.05 -0.40
N ALA A 184 22.20 39.00 -0.90
CA ALA A 184 21.69 40.18 -1.59
C ALA A 184 20.90 39.80 -2.85
N GLU A 185 21.46 38.91 -3.68
CA GLU A 185 20.80 38.43 -4.91
C GLU A 185 19.47 37.71 -4.62
N LEU A 186 19.47 36.81 -3.64
CA LEU A 186 18.27 36.06 -3.27
C LEU A 186 17.20 36.99 -2.66
N LEU A 187 17.60 37.90 -1.79
CA LEU A 187 16.69 38.85 -1.16
C LEU A 187 16.02 39.76 -2.20
N GLU A 188 16.79 40.27 -3.17
CA GLU A 188 16.26 41.09 -4.27
C GLU A 188 15.26 40.30 -5.13
N LYS A 189 15.59 39.05 -5.47
CA LYS A 189 14.71 38.15 -6.23
C LYS A 189 13.39 37.83 -5.51
N TYR A 190 13.42 37.66 -4.18
CA TYR A 190 12.19 37.41 -3.42
C TYR A 190 11.39 38.68 -3.16
N ASN A 191 12.03 39.82 -2.95
CA ASN A 191 11.36 41.13 -2.81
C ASN A 191 10.67 41.58 -4.11
N THR A 192 11.33 41.41 -5.26
CA THR A 192 10.70 41.69 -6.57
C THR A 192 9.46 40.83 -6.79
N LYS A 193 9.52 39.53 -6.48
CA LYS A 193 8.35 38.64 -6.52
C LYS A 193 7.25 39.04 -5.55
N LEU A 194 7.60 39.50 -4.35
CA LEU A 194 6.65 39.99 -3.37
C LEU A 194 5.88 41.21 -3.91
N ASN A 195 6.60 42.19 -4.46
CA ASN A 195 6.02 43.39 -5.07
C ASN A 195 5.10 43.07 -6.26
N MET A 196 5.47 42.10 -7.09
CA MET A 196 4.62 41.62 -8.19
C MET A 196 3.31 40.98 -7.71
N ILE A 197 3.37 40.27 -6.57
CA ILE A 197 2.17 39.66 -5.97
C ILE A 197 1.29 40.72 -5.33
N ASP A 198 1.87 41.69 -4.64
CA ASP A 198 1.12 42.79 -4.02
C ASP A 198 0.38 43.63 -5.06
N THR A 199 1.06 44.03 -6.14
CA THR A 199 0.39 44.72 -7.27
C THR A 199 -0.68 43.86 -7.96
N ALA A 200 -0.50 42.54 -8.03
CA ALA A 200 -1.53 41.66 -8.58
C ALA A 200 -2.75 41.54 -7.65
N ILE A 201 -2.55 41.53 -6.33
CA ILE A 201 -3.62 41.52 -5.32
C ILE A 201 -4.40 42.84 -5.36
N GLU A 202 -3.71 43.97 -5.44
CA GLU A 202 -4.33 45.31 -5.55
C GLU A 202 -5.18 45.44 -6.81
N LYS A 203 -4.66 45.02 -7.97
CA LYS A 203 -5.42 45.02 -9.24
C LYS A 203 -6.68 44.16 -9.14
N LEU A 204 -6.59 43.01 -8.48
CA LEU A 204 -7.75 42.13 -8.26
C LEU A 204 -8.75 42.73 -7.27
N ALA A 205 -8.30 43.51 -6.28
CA ALA A 205 -9.19 44.20 -5.35
C ALA A 205 -9.99 45.33 -6.03
N HIS A 206 -9.37 46.04 -6.98
CA HIS A 206 -10.02 47.08 -7.79
C HIS A 206 -11.04 46.55 -8.79
N LEU A 207 -10.90 45.29 -9.26
CA LEU A 207 -11.84 44.64 -10.18
C LEU A 207 -13.12 44.11 -9.50
N THR A 208 -13.15 44.10 -8.17
CA THR A 208 -14.28 43.61 -7.35
C THR A 208 -15.12 44.73 -6.70
N LYS A 209 -14.91 45.99 -7.10
CA LYS A 209 -15.83 47.11 -6.85
C LYS A 209 -16.64 47.39 -8.10
#